data_AF-A0A3B8LWK5-F1
#
_entry.id   AF-A0A3B8LWK5-F1
#
_cell.length_a   1.000
_cell.length_b   1.000
_cell.length_c   1.000
_cell.angle_alpha   90.00
_cell.angle_beta   90.00
_cell.angle_gamma   90.00
#
_symmetry.space_group_name_H-M   'P 1'
#
loop_
_entity.id
_entity.type
_entity.pdbx_description
1 polymer ?
#
loop_
_entity_poly.entity_id
_entity_poly.type
_entity_poly.pdbx_seq_one_letter_code
_entity_poly.pdbx_strand_id
1 'polypeptide(L)'
;MAKKEVSTEQRVEQLKALLPEAFSEGTLNFERLASTLGMDFSAPSHESYGLQWVGKQEAQNTAKTPSTTVLHTTDGVEETPPSDKDILIEGDNLEALKILSDTHAGKVDVIYIDPPYNTGQDFVYLDNFRESP
;
A
#
# COMPACT_ATOMS: atom_id res chain seq x y z
N MET A 1 3.16 -11.09 16.30
CA MET A 1 4.39 -11.52 15.57
C MET A 1 4.46 -10.71 14.28
N ALA A 2 5.43 -9.81 14.14
CA ALA A 2 5.57 -8.97 12.96
C ALA A 2 5.95 -9.84 11.74
N LYS A 3 5.21 -9.73 10.63
CA LYS A 3 5.63 -10.31 9.35
C LYS A 3 6.87 -9.55 8.90
N LYS A 4 8.03 -10.19 8.98
CA LYS A 4 9.28 -9.67 8.43
C LYS A 4 9.06 -9.47 6.92
N GLU A 5 9.10 -8.23 6.45
CA GLU A 5 9.03 -7.95 5.01
C GLU A 5 10.24 -8.57 4.34
N VAL A 6 9.99 -9.60 3.53
CA VAL A 6 11.02 -10.29 2.75
C VAL A 6 11.36 -9.42 1.54
N SER A 7 12.64 -9.08 1.35
CA SER A 7 13.12 -8.34 0.16
C SER A 7 12.75 -9.10 -1.12
N THR A 8 12.54 -8.39 -2.24
CA THR A 8 12.28 -9.01 -3.55
C THR A 8 13.35 -10.03 -3.92
N GLU A 9 14.61 -9.74 -3.63
CA GLU A 9 15.74 -10.65 -3.88
C GLU A 9 15.62 -11.93 -3.06
N GLN A 10 15.29 -11.80 -1.77
CA GLN A 10 15.07 -12.92 -0.87
C GLN A 10 13.86 -13.76 -1.31
N ARG A 11 12.80 -13.14 -1.83
CA ARG A 11 11.64 -13.86 -2.39
C ARG A 11 12.03 -14.68 -3.62
N VAL A 12 12.85 -14.11 -4.51
CA VAL A 12 13.33 -14.81 -5.70
C VAL A 12 14.23 -15.98 -5.31
N GLU A 13 15.11 -15.80 -4.32
CA GLU A 13 15.99 -16.86 -3.82
C GLU A 13 15.20 -18.01 -3.15
N GLN A 14 14.20 -17.68 -2.33
CA GLN A 14 13.28 -18.67 -1.76
C GLN A 14 12.51 -19.43 -2.83
N LEU A 15 12.05 -18.74 -3.88
CA LEU A 15 11.34 -19.36 -4.99
C LEU A 15 12.26 -20.32 -5.78
N LYS A 16 13.53 -19.93 -6.01
CA LYS A 16 14.55 -20.80 -6.62
C LYS A 16 14.83 -22.04 -5.78
N ALA A 17 14.85 -21.91 -4.46
CA ALA A 17 15.09 -23.03 -3.55
C ALA A 17 13.92 -24.03 -3.52
N LEU A 18 12.68 -23.53 -3.63
CA LEU A 18 11.47 -24.36 -3.60
C LEU A 18 11.14 -25.00 -4.96
N LEU A 19 11.39 -24.28 -6.05
CA LEU A 19 10.97 -24.66 -7.41
C LEU A 19 12.12 -24.38 -8.42
N PRO A 20 13.25 -25.10 -8.32
CA PRO A 20 14.39 -24.86 -9.19
C PRO A 20 14.06 -25.14 -10.66
N GLU A 21 13.22 -26.13 -10.95
CA GLU A 21 12.76 -26.45 -12.30
C GLU A 21 11.95 -25.33 -12.98
N ALA A 22 11.41 -24.37 -12.22
CA ALA A 22 10.70 -23.22 -12.76
C ALA A 22 11.63 -22.15 -13.37
N PHE A 23 12.95 -22.26 -13.19
CA PHE A 23 13.94 -21.32 -13.73
C PHE A 23 14.67 -21.92 -14.93
N SER A 24 14.85 -21.12 -16.00
CA SER A 24 15.76 -21.47 -17.11
C SER A 24 16.71 -20.32 -17.39
N GLU A 25 17.99 -20.63 -17.57
CA GLU A 25 19.05 -19.64 -17.86
C GLU A 25 19.11 -18.48 -16.85
N GLY A 26 18.77 -18.76 -15.58
CA GLY A 26 18.78 -17.76 -14.50
C GLY A 26 17.52 -16.88 -14.42
N THR A 27 16.57 -17.04 -15.35
CA THR A 27 15.29 -16.31 -15.39
C THR A 27 14.10 -17.22 -15.05
N LEU A 28 13.01 -16.65 -14.53
CA LEU A 28 11.80 -17.39 -14.20
C LEU A 28 11.03 -17.72 -15.48
N ASN A 29 10.74 -19.00 -15.71
CA ASN A 29 9.96 -19.48 -16.84
C ASN A 29 8.55 -19.84 -16.37
N PHE A 30 7.55 -19.07 -16.80
CA PHE A 30 6.16 -19.22 -16.35
C PHE A 30 5.50 -20.54 -16.79
N GLU A 31 5.88 -21.09 -17.96
CA GLU A 31 5.36 -22.39 -18.42
C GLU A 31 5.87 -23.54 -17.57
N ARG A 32 7.17 -23.51 -17.22
CA ARG A 32 7.77 -24.50 -16.32
C ARG A 32 7.19 -24.37 -14.92
N LEU A 33 7.03 -23.14 -14.42
CA LEU A 33 6.36 -22.88 -13.14
C LEU A 33 4.94 -23.48 -13.10
N ALA A 34 4.16 -23.28 -14.18
CA ALA A 34 2.84 -23.85 -14.34
C ALA A 34 2.87 -25.37 -14.17
N SER A 35 3.73 -26.01 -14.96
CA SER A 35 3.86 -27.45 -15.05
C SER A 35 4.28 -28.06 -13.72
N THR A 36 5.29 -27.47 -13.05
CA THR A 36 5.77 -27.91 -11.75
C THR A 36 4.69 -27.84 -10.67
N LEU A 37 3.88 -26.79 -10.70
CA LEU A 37 2.80 -26.58 -9.75
C LEU A 37 1.50 -27.30 -10.13
N GLY A 38 1.49 -28.08 -11.23
CA GLY A 38 0.30 -28.76 -11.73
C GLY A 38 -0.82 -27.80 -12.15
N MET A 39 -0.48 -26.55 -12.47
CA MET A 39 -1.43 -25.52 -12.90
C MET A 39 -1.59 -25.56 -14.42
N ASP A 40 -2.84 -25.63 -14.86
CA ASP A 40 -3.19 -25.51 -16.28
C ASP A 40 -3.58 -24.06 -16.59
N PHE A 41 -2.67 -23.30 -17.21
CA PHE A 41 -2.96 -21.94 -17.69
C PHE A 41 -3.69 -21.92 -19.04
N SER A 42 -3.95 -23.08 -19.67
CA SER A 42 -4.76 -23.19 -20.89
C SER A 42 -6.27 -23.16 -20.62
N ALA A 43 -6.67 -23.42 -19.37
CA ALA A 43 -8.01 -23.08 -18.92
C ALA A 43 -8.20 -21.56 -19.02
N PRO A 44 -9.32 -21.06 -19.58
CA PRO A 44 -9.58 -19.63 -19.60
C PRO A 44 -9.42 -19.13 -18.17
N SER A 45 -8.55 -18.12 -18.01
CA SER A 45 -8.29 -17.49 -16.73
C SER A 45 -9.62 -17.34 -16.01
N HIS A 46 -9.76 -17.87 -14.79
CA HIS A 46 -10.89 -17.47 -13.96
C HIS A 46 -10.96 -15.95 -14.07
N GLU A 47 -12.09 -15.42 -14.54
CA GLU A 47 -12.25 -13.98 -14.72
C GLU A 47 -11.88 -13.34 -13.38
N SER A 48 -10.72 -12.68 -13.34
CA SER A 48 -10.24 -12.06 -12.11
C SER A 48 -10.97 -10.74 -11.98
N TYR A 49 -12.02 -10.74 -11.17
CA TYR A 49 -12.76 -9.52 -10.87
C TYR A 49 -11.89 -8.62 -9.99
N GLY A 50 -11.56 -7.43 -10.50
CA GLY A 50 -10.78 -6.45 -9.76
C GLY A 50 -11.07 -5.04 -10.28
N LEU A 51 -11.24 -4.09 -9.35
CA LEU A 51 -11.41 -2.69 -9.71
C LEU A 51 -10.10 -2.16 -10.31
N GLN A 52 -10.15 -1.63 -11.53
CA GLN A 52 -9.03 -0.99 -12.22
C GLN A 52 -9.37 0.47 -12.49
N TRP A 53 -8.42 1.36 -12.20
CA TRP A 53 -8.56 2.79 -12.42
C TRP A 53 -7.19 3.40 -12.78
N VAL A 54 -7.22 4.55 -13.46
CA VAL A 54 -6.02 5.31 -13.81
C VAL A 54 -5.31 5.76 -12.53
N GLY A 55 -3.98 5.59 -12.46
CA GLY A 55 -3.20 5.94 -11.28
C GLY A 55 -3.18 4.90 -10.15
N LYS A 56 -3.85 3.74 -10.29
CA LYS A 56 -3.85 2.68 -9.25
C LYS A 56 -2.45 2.24 -8.82
N GLN A 57 -1.55 2.00 -9.77
CA GLN A 57 -0.18 1.57 -9.48
C GLN A 57 0.62 2.67 -8.77
N GLU A 58 0.44 3.91 -9.19
CA GLU A 58 1.07 5.07 -8.56
C GLU A 58 0.59 5.23 -7.11
N ALA A 59 -0.72 5.18 -6.86
CA ALA A 59 -1.29 5.24 -5.51
C ALA A 59 -0.75 4.13 -4.61
N GLN A 60 -0.60 2.91 -5.13
CA GLN A 60 0.01 1.79 -4.40
C GLN A 60 1.48 2.01 -4.07
N ASN A 61 2.23 2.63 -4.98
CA ASN A 61 3.64 2.94 -4.74
C ASN A 61 3.77 4.05 -3.71
N THR A 62 2.99 5.12 -3.82
CA THR A 62 2.99 6.26 -2.88
C THR A 62 2.60 5.84 -1.46
N ALA A 63 1.70 4.87 -1.30
CA ALA A 63 1.36 4.32 0.01
C ALA A 63 2.52 3.52 0.65
N LYS A 64 3.42 2.95 -0.16
CA LYS A 64 4.57 2.15 0.30
C LYS A 64 5.84 2.98 0.49
N THR A 65 5.89 4.21 -0.02
CA THR A 65 7.06 5.07 0.21
C THR A 65 7.11 5.49 1.68
N PRO A 66 8.31 5.51 2.29
CA PRO A 66 8.47 6.06 3.63
C PRO A 66 7.98 7.51 3.71
N SER A 67 7.66 7.95 4.92
CA SER A 67 7.38 9.36 5.19
C SER A 67 8.62 10.20 4.84
N THR A 68 8.37 11.35 4.23
CA THR A 68 9.38 12.40 4.00
C THR A 68 9.39 13.45 5.11
N THR A 69 8.40 13.39 6.00
CA THR A 69 8.15 14.37 7.05
C THR A 69 8.48 13.80 8.43
N VAL A 70 8.80 14.69 9.38
CA VAL A 70 9.05 14.37 10.80
C VAL A 70 8.02 15.07 11.69
N LEU A 71 7.65 14.43 12.80
CA LEU A 71 6.78 15.04 13.80
C LEU A 71 7.56 16.02 14.68
N HIS A 72 6.97 17.19 14.91
CA HIS A 72 7.45 18.18 15.87
C HIS A 72 6.41 18.33 16.98
N THR A 73 6.87 18.35 18.23
CA THR A 73 6.02 18.69 19.37
C THR A 73 5.81 20.19 19.41
N THR A 74 4.57 20.64 19.52
CA THR A 74 4.21 22.06 19.67
C THR A 74 3.72 22.32 21.09
N ASP A 75 4.16 23.41 21.70
CA ASP A 75 3.86 23.75 23.09
C ASP A 75 2.48 24.44 23.27
N GLY A 76 1.53 24.23 22.36
CA GLY A 76 0.38 25.13 22.26
C GLY A 76 -0.92 24.51 21.76
N VAL A 77 -1.61 23.79 22.63
CA VAL A 77 -3.08 23.81 22.83
C VAL A 77 -3.39 23.28 24.25
N GLU A 78 -3.02 24.00 25.31
CA GLU A 78 -3.45 23.64 26.68
C GLU A 78 -4.59 24.55 27.16
N GLU A 79 -5.85 24.23 26.83
CA GLU A 79 -7.00 24.63 27.66
C GLU A 79 -7.38 23.55 28.69
N THR A 80 -6.79 22.36 28.57
CA THR A 80 -6.97 21.20 29.45
C THR A 80 -5.61 20.59 29.75
N PRO A 81 -5.36 20.11 30.98
CA PRO A 81 -4.09 19.49 31.31
C PRO A 81 -3.82 18.32 30.36
N PRO A 82 -2.57 18.11 29.93
CA PRO A 82 -2.21 17.08 28.98
C PRO A 82 -2.63 15.72 29.51
N SER A 83 -3.64 15.13 28.87
CA SER A 83 -3.94 13.71 28.94
C SER A 83 -2.91 13.03 28.06
N ASP A 84 -2.03 12.19 28.64
CA ASP A 84 -1.03 11.40 27.90
C ASP A 84 -1.63 10.40 26.86
N LYS A 85 -2.95 10.43 26.65
CA LYS A 85 -3.71 9.44 25.88
C LYS A 85 -4.18 9.95 24.53
N ASP A 86 -4.34 11.26 24.35
CA ASP A 86 -4.95 11.84 23.16
C ASP A 86 -3.90 12.60 22.33
N ILE A 87 -3.86 12.31 21.03
CA ILE A 87 -2.86 12.89 20.11
C ILE A 87 -3.60 13.67 19.02
N LEU A 88 -3.24 14.93 18.86
CA LEU A 88 -3.62 15.75 17.70
C LEU A 88 -2.39 15.92 16.79
N ILE A 89 -2.53 15.57 15.52
CA ILE A 89 -1.49 15.77 14.51
C ILE A 89 -2.04 16.73 13.45
N GLU A 90 -1.33 17.83 13.23
CA GLU A 90 -1.62 18.78 12.17
C GLU A 90 -0.72 18.50 10.95
N GLY A 91 -1.32 18.38 9.77
CA GLY A 91 -0.59 18.17 8.52
C GLY A 91 -1.34 17.32 7.50
N ASP A 92 -0.62 16.85 6.49
CA ASP A 92 -1.13 15.90 5.50
C ASP A 92 -1.41 14.54 6.15
N ASN A 93 -2.60 13.98 5.90
CA ASN A 93 -3.05 12.77 6.56
C ASN A 93 -2.26 11.52 6.13
N LEU A 94 -1.75 11.46 4.89
CA LEU A 94 -1.01 10.31 4.39
C LEU A 94 0.36 10.26 5.07
N GLU A 95 1.05 11.39 5.18
CA GLU A 95 2.34 11.46 5.88
C GLU A 95 2.17 11.18 7.39
N ALA A 96 1.12 11.71 8.03
CA ALA A 96 0.79 11.40 9.41
C ALA A 96 0.55 9.90 9.63
N LEU A 97 -0.24 9.26 8.77
CA LEU A 97 -0.52 7.83 8.85
C LEU A 97 0.71 6.96 8.60
N LYS A 98 1.60 7.35 7.69
CA LYS A 98 2.88 6.66 7.48
C LYS A 98 3.72 6.65 8.75
N ILE A 99 3.83 7.78 9.43
CA ILE A 99 4.58 7.88 10.70
C ILE A 99 3.91 7.05 11.81
N LEU A 100 2.57 7.15 11.92
CA LEU A 100 1.83 6.37 12.90
C LEU A 100 1.90 4.86 12.62
N SER A 101 2.12 4.44 11.37
CA SER A 101 2.21 3.01 11.03
C SER A 101 3.34 2.29 11.79
N ASP A 102 4.46 2.97 12.05
CA ASP A 102 5.60 2.40 12.78
C ASP A 102 5.27 2.09 14.25
N THR A 103 4.39 2.88 14.86
CA THR A 103 4.13 2.85 16.30
C THR A 103 2.75 2.30 16.67
N HIS A 104 1.76 2.44 15.78
CA HIS A 104 0.34 2.15 16.04
C HIS A 104 -0.26 1.09 15.11
N ALA A 105 0.55 0.44 14.25
CA ALA A 105 0.07 -0.69 13.44
C ALA A 105 -0.59 -1.78 14.31
N GLY A 106 -1.84 -2.09 13.98
CA GLY A 106 -2.64 -3.10 14.68
C GLY A 106 -3.10 -2.71 16.09
N LYS A 107 -2.99 -1.42 16.47
CA LYS A 107 -3.39 -0.92 17.81
C LYS A 107 -4.65 -0.04 17.79
N VAL A 108 -5.23 0.24 16.62
CA VAL A 108 -6.41 1.10 16.47
C VAL A 108 -7.67 0.24 16.41
N ASP A 109 -8.60 0.44 17.35
CA ASP A 109 -9.85 -0.32 17.41
C ASP A 109 -10.91 0.19 16.42
N VAL A 110 -11.03 1.51 16.29
CA VAL A 110 -12.05 2.16 15.45
C VAL A 110 -11.45 3.34 14.71
N ILE A 111 -11.78 3.48 13.42
CA ILE A 111 -11.43 4.63 12.59
C ILE A 111 -12.72 5.28 12.11
N TYR A 112 -12.87 6.58 12.36
CA TYR A 112 -13.95 7.40 11.83
C TYR A 112 -13.35 8.46 10.90
N ILE A 113 -13.85 8.53 9.67
CA ILE A 113 -13.44 9.51 8.66
C ILE A 113 -14.66 10.05 7.94
N ASP A 114 -14.61 11.34 7.60
CA ASP A 114 -15.58 12.01 6.75
C ASP A 114 -14.85 12.55 5.50
N PRO A 115 -14.47 11.68 4.55
CA PRO A 115 -13.75 12.10 3.36
C PRO A 115 -14.68 12.86 2.42
N PRO A 116 -14.15 13.74 1.55
CA PRO A 116 -14.96 14.42 0.57
C PRO A 116 -15.65 13.43 -0.40
N TYR A 117 -16.95 13.60 -0.65
CA TYR A 117 -17.81 12.63 -1.36
C TYR A 117 -17.74 12.70 -2.89
N ASN A 118 -16.86 13.52 -3.46
CA ASN A 118 -16.72 13.77 -4.89
C ASN A 118 -18.06 14.06 -5.62
N THR A 119 -18.88 14.94 -5.06
CA THR A 119 -20.19 15.35 -5.63
C THR A 119 -20.07 16.44 -6.71
N GLY A 120 -18.85 16.78 -7.12
CA GLY A 120 -18.56 17.75 -8.19
C GLY A 120 -18.59 19.23 -7.79
N GLN A 121 -18.83 19.57 -6.51
CA GLN A 121 -18.82 20.96 -6.03
C GLN A 121 -17.55 21.36 -5.25
N ASP A 122 -16.82 20.40 -4.66
CA ASP A 122 -15.81 20.67 -3.62
C ASP A 122 -14.51 19.83 -3.76
N PHE A 123 -14.09 19.44 -4.97
CA PHE A 123 -12.87 18.61 -5.14
C PHE A 123 -11.74 19.31 -5.90
N VAL A 124 -10.52 19.18 -5.36
CA VAL A 124 -9.27 19.78 -5.87
C VAL A 124 -8.54 18.86 -6.87
N TYR A 125 -8.87 17.57 -6.91
CA TYR A 125 -8.35 16.65 -7.92
C TYR A 125 -9.09 16.80 -9.25
N LEU A 126 -8.31 16.93 -10.33
CA LEU A 126 -8.82 17.04 -11.69
C LEU A 126 -9.55 15.75 -12.10
N ASP A 127 -10.88 15.78 -12.02
CA ASP A 127 -11.77 14.70 -12.49
C ASP A 127 -11.75 14.54 -14.03
N ASN A 128 -11.11 15.47 -14.75
CA ASN A 128 -10.98 15.43 -16.21
C ASN A 128 -9.64 14.83 -16.63
N PHE A 129 -9.64 13.51 -16.90
CA PHE A 129 -8.53 12.80 -17.56
C PHE A 129 -8.53 12.94 -19.10
N ARG A 130 -9.31 13.88 -19.64
CA ARG A 130 -9.33 14.15 -21.09
C ARG A 130 -8.04 14.88 -21.47
N GLU A 131 -7.10 14.15 -22.08
CA GLU A 131 -6.04 14.79 -22.84
C GLU A 131 -6.68 15.63 -23.95
N SER A 132 -6.31 16.91 -24.01
CA SER A 132 -6.67 17.76 -25.14
C SER A 132 -5.92 17.27 -26.39
N PRO A 133 -6.56 17.29 -27.58
CA PRO A 133 -6.02 16.70 -28.80
C PRO A 133 -4.73 17.36 -29.30
#